data_AF-A0A1Z8XAI1-F1
#
_entry.id   AF-A0A1Z8XAI1-F1
#
_cell.length_a   1.000
_cell.length_b   1.000
_cell.length_c   1.000
_cell.angle_alpha   90.00
_cell.angle_beta   90.00
_cell.angle_gamma   90.00
#
_symmetry.space_group_name_H-M   'P 1'
#
loop_
_entity.id
_entity.type
_entity.pdbx_description
1 polymer ?
#
loop_
_entity_poly.entity_id
_entity_poly.type
_entity_poly.pdbx_seq_one_letter_code
_entity_poly.pdbx_strand_id
1 'polypeptide(L)'
;MFIRFTLFVSIFAFFSLSVAQARLSLPKEHVSVYNVVISNVDAATKASLEAKKAEVTKLKADIKAYKDAGDNTSAKASAKTLRSKQRDLDKNLRAAIKSDVSLQGTIAAEKRTAKAAGKQAKGTKAKQTMNKILAVASSTQSSTIESNKTSMASILLDIKTARQAGATKADTKSLNDQLKALHIQQKATIKEIIDSNADLKATLKADAKKQARKAAKGKRNNKSRNTKQPRSQSS
;
A
#
# COMPACT_ATOMS: atom_id res chain seq x y z
N MET A 1 -10.47 -33.82 13.27
CA MET A 1 -9.20 -33.13 13.67
C MET A 1 -9.06 -31.84 12.85
N PHE A 2 -9.72 -30.76 13.26
CA PHE A 2 -10.01 -29.56 12.44
C PHE A 2 -9.21 -28.31 12.88
N ILE A 3 -7.88 -28.38 12.99
CA ILE A 3 -7.05 -27.23 13.44
C ILE A 3 -5.83 -26.99 12.52
N ARG A 4 -5.97 -27.13 11.20
CA ARG A 4 -4.84 -26.84 10.27
C ARG A 4 -5.18 -25.92 9.09
N PHE A 5 -6.37 -25.31 9.07
CA PHE A 5 -6.81 -24.47 7.95
C PHE A 5 -6.60 -22.96 8.14
N THR A 6 -6.28 -22.50 9.35
CA THR A 6 -6.21 -21.05 9.68
C THR A 6 -4.88 -20.39 9.35
N LEU A 7 -3.79 -21.14 9.15
CA LEU A 7 -2.47 -20.54 8.92
C LEU A 7 -2.21 -20.19 7.44
N PHE A 8 -2.78 -20.92 6.49
CA PHE A 8 -2.52 -20.74 5.04
C PHE A 8 -3.35 -19.63 4.38
N VAL A 9 -4.43 -19.16 5.02
CA VAL A 9 -5.25 -18.03 4.54
C VAL A 9 -4.56 -16.68 4.82
N SER A 10 -3.63 -16.64 5.78
CA SER A 10 -2.99 -15.39 6.23
C SER A 10 -1.96 -14.78 5.26
N ILE A 11 -1.35 -15.59 4.38
CA ILE A 11 -0.33 -15.13 3.43
C ILE A 11 -0.97 -14.47 2.20
N PHE A 12 -2.19 -14.87 1.82
CA PHE A 12 -2.91 -14.32 0.67
C PHE A 12 -3.93 -13.22 1.04
N ALA A 13 -4.47 -13.25 2.27
CA ALA A 13 -5.40 -12.22 2.77
C ALA A 13 -4.75 -10.83 2.99
N PHE A 14 -3.42 -10.74 2.92
CA PHE A 14 -2.71 -9.45 3.02
C PHE A 14 -2.93 -8.54 1.80
N PHE A 15 -3.46 -9.06 0.70
CA PHE A 15 -3.74 -8.28 -0.51
C PHE A 15 -5.14 -7.63 -0.53
N SER A 16 -6.04 -7.99 0.39
CA SER A 16 -7.48 -7.64 0.29
C SER A 16 -8.00 -6.72 1.40
N LEU A 17 -7.17 -6.32 2.37
CA LEU A 17 -7.61 -5.55 3.54
C LEU A 17 -6.92 -4.19 3.63
N SER A 18 -7.36 -3.25 2.80
CA SER A 18 -7.22 -1.82 3.07
C SER A 18 -8.34 -1.02 2.42
N VAL A 19 -9.59 -1.34 2.74
CA VAL A 19 -10.73 -0.44 2.59
C VAL A 19 -11.28 -0.13 3.99
N ALA A 20 -10.40 0.32 4.88
CA ALA A 20 -10.84 0.98 6.10
C ALA A 20 -10.88 2.46 5.78
N GLN A 21 -12.05 3.09 5.93
CA GLN A 21 -12.27 4.52 5.77
C GLN A 21 -11.10 5.30 6.37
N ALA A 22 -10.25 5.85 5.50
CA ALA A 22 -9.24 6.80 5.88
C ALA A 22 -9.99 8.07 6.27
N ARG A 23 -10.23 8.24 7.58
CA ARG A 23 -10.39 9.57 8.17
C ARG A 23 -9.25 10.42 7.60
N LEU A 24 -9.67 11.41 6.82
CA LEU A 24 -8.91 12.42 6.10
C LEU A 24 -7.52 12.63 6.73
N SER A 25 -6.55 11.84 6.28
CA SER A 25 -5.13 11.96 6.61
C SER A 25 -4.39 11.78 5.30
N LEU A 26 -3.56 12.78 4.97
CA LEU A 26 -2.83 12.79 3.71
C LEU A 26 -2.01 11.49 3.57
N PRO A 27 -2.21 10.70 2.50
CA PRO A 27 -1.54 9.42 2.34
C PRO A 27 -0.02 9.60 2.24
N LYS A 28 0.73 8.76 2.94
CA LYS A 28 2.20 8.86 3.08
C LYS A 28 3.03 8.20 1.99
N GLU A 29 2.41 7.54 1.03
CA GLU A 29 3.15 6.69 0.11
C GLU A 29 2.89 7.16 -1.32
N HIS A 30 3.95 7.75 -1.90
CA HIS A 30 4.17 8.05 -3.31
C HIS A 30 3.56 9.34 -3.92
N VAL A 31 2.81 10.15 -3.17
CA VAL A 31 2.36 11.48 -3.63
C VAL A 31 2.87 12.53 -2.66
N SER A 32 3.88 13.32 -3.03
CA SER A 32 4.33 14.45 -2.20
C SER A 32 3.37 15.62 -2.35
N VAL A 33 2.16 15.48 -1.80
CA VAL A 33 1.05 16.43 -1.91
C VAL A 33 1.51 17.88 -1.70
N TYR A 34 2.41 18.10 -0.75
CA TYR A 34 2.98 19.42 -0.49
C TYR A 34 3.69 20.04 -1.72
N ASN A 35 4.53 19.28 -2.43
CA ASN A 35 5.28 19.80 -3.59
C ASN A 35 4.33 20.09 -4.77
N VAL A 36 3.30 19.26 -4.94
CA VAL A 36 2.26 19.46 -5.95
C VAL A 36 1.49 20.74 -5.68
N VAL A 37 1.04 20.92 -4.44
CA VAL A 37 0.31 22.12 -4.02
C VAL A 37 1.18 23.35 -4.25
N ILE A 38 2.42 23.37 -3.77
CA ILE A 38 3.31 24.54 -3.90
C ILE A 38 3.62 24.93 -5.34
N SER A 39 3.68 23.96 -6.25
CA SER A 39 4.00 24.23 -7.65
C SER A 39 2.82 24.80 -8.44
N ASN A 40 1.62 24.77 -7.87
CA ASN A 40 0.36 25.08 -8.58
C ASN A 40 -0.53 26.11 -7.85
N VAL A 41 -0.15 26.59 -6.66
CA VAL A 41 -0.87 27.67 -5.95
C VAL A 41 -0.26 29.03 -6.24
N ASP A 42 -1.00 30.10 -5.94
CA ASP A 42 -0.52 31.48 -6.04
C ASP A 42 0.68 31.75 -5.11
N ALA A 43 1.44 32.80 -5.43
CA ALA A 43 2.67 33.15 -4.73
C ALA A 43 2.48 33.43 -3.23
N ALA A 44 1.35 34.01 -2.81
CA ALA A 44 1.09 34.31 -1.40
C ALA A 44 0.80 33.02 -0.61
N THR A 45 -0.02 32.14 -1.16
CA THR A 45 -0.30 30.81 -0.60
C THR A 45 0.97 29.95 -0.58
N LYS A 46 1.79 30.02 -1.63
CA LYS A 46 3.09 29.34 -1.71
C LYS A 46 4.03 29.78 -0.59
N ALA A 47 4.28 31.08 -0.45
CA ALA A 47 5.15 31.63 0.59
C ALA A 47 4.69 31.23 2.01
N SER A 48 3.37 31.27 2.26
CA SER A 48 2.77 30.83 3.52
C SER A 48 3.02 29.34 3.80
N LEU A 49 2.88 28.48 2.80
CA LEU A 49 3.13 27.03 2.92
C LEU A 49 4.63 26.71 3.09
N GLU A 50 5.52 27.47 2.45
CA GLU A 50 6.98 27.35 2.60
C GLU A 50 7.43 27.76 4.00
N ALA A 51 6.96 28.90 4.50
CA ALA A 51 7.24 29.36 5.86
C ALA A 51 6.80 28.32 6.90
N LYS A 52 5.58 27.78 6.78
CA LYS A 52 5.08 26.73 7.69
C LYS A 52 5.89 25.42 7.61
N LYS A 53 6.40 25.05 6.43
CA LYS A 53 7.29 23.87 6.30
C LYS A 53 8.67 24.14 6.88
N ALA A 54 9.20 25.36 6.76
CA ALA A 54 10.45 25.77 7.37
C ALA A 54 10.35 25.68 8.90
N GLU A 55 9.27 26.18 9.50
CA GLU A 55 8.99 26.05 10.93
C GLU A 55 8.96 24.58 11.39
N VAL A 56 8.23 23.72 10.66
CA VAL A 56 8.16 22.28 10.95
C VAL A 56 9.53 21.60 10.83
N THR A 57 10.35 22.03 9.88
CA THR A 57 11.71 21.50 9.67
C THR A 57 12.64 21.93 10.79
N LYS A 58 12.62 23.21 11.17
CA LYS A 58 13.38 23.75 12.29
C LYS A 58 13.04 23.03 13.60
N LEU A 59 11.75 22.91 13.93
CA LEU A 59 11.31 22.20 15.14
C LEU A 59 11.75 20.72 15.17
N LYS A 60 11.88 20.04 14.02
CA LYS A 60 12.43 18.68 13.98
C LYS A 60 13.93 18.66 14.28
N ALA A 61 14.67 19.62 13.74
CA ALA A 61 16.10 19.78 14.02
C ALA A 61 16.32 20.10 15.50
N ASP A 62 15.52 21.02 16.07
CA ASP A 62 15.59 21.40 17.47
C ASP A 62 15.30 20.21 18.40
N ILE A 63 14.25 19.43 18.11
CA ILE A 63 13.95 18.20 18.89
C ILE A 63 15.10 17.21 18.82
N LYS A 64 15.78 17.09 17.68
CA LYS A 64 16.95 16.22 17.56
C LYS A 64 18.08 16.76 18.44
N ALA A 65 18.41 18.05 18.32
CA ALA A 65 19.44 18.70 19.13
C ALA A 65 19.18 18.56 20.65
N TYR A 66 17.94 18.79 21.11
CA TYR A 66 17.58 18.62 22.52
C TYR A 66 17.73 17.17 23.01
N LYS A 67 17.41 16.18 22.16
CA LYS A 67 17.62 14.77 22.51
C LYS A 67 19.09 14.40 22.55
N ASP A 68 19.87 14.89 21.60
CA ASP A 68 21.32 14.64 21.53
C ASP A 68 22.02 15.28 22.74
N ALA A 69 21.49 16.40 23.25
CA ALA A 69 21.94 17.08 24.48
C ALA A 69 21.36 16.51 25.80
N GLY A 70 20.52 15.47 25.76
CA GLY A 70 19.90 14.87 26.95
C GLY A 70 18.74 15.67 27.58
N ASP A 71 18.37 16.82 27.02
CA ASP A 71 17.26 17.65 27.48
C ASP A 71 15.90 17.10 27.02
N ASN A 72 15.39 16.16 27.79
CA ASN A 72 14.09 15.52 27.55
C ASN A 72 12.89 16.46 27.77
N THR A 73 13.05 17.54 28.54
CA THR A 73 11.96 18.47 28.85
C THR A 73 11.70 19.38 27.65
N SER A 74 12.76 20.01 27.12
CA SER A 74 12.69 20.84 25.91
C SER A 74 12.34 20.01 24.68
N ALA A 75 12.86 18.78 24.56
CA ALA A 75 12.48 17.86 23.49
C ALA A 75 10.97 17.52 23.51
N LYS A 76 10.36 17.34 24.69
CA LYS A 76 8.92 17.07 24.84
C LYS A 76 8.07 18.31 24.50
N ALA A 77 8.47 19.48 24.99
CA ALA A 77 7.79 20.74 24.70
C ALA A 77 7.79 21.03 23.19
N SER A 78 8.97 21.00 22.56
CA SER A 78 9.14 21.18 21.12
C SER A 78 8.40 20.13 20.29
N ALA A 79 8.30 18.88 20.77
CA ALA A 79 7.49 17.85 20.13
C ALA A 79 5.98 18.13 20.16
N LYS A 80 5.46 18.79 21.22
CA LYS A 80 4.06 19.23 21.28
C LYS A 80 3.82 20.34 20.25
N THR A 81 4.68 21.34 20.21
CA THR A 81 4.64 22.44 19.24
C THR A 81 4.75 21.93 17.80
N LEU A 82 5.68 21.00 17.52
CA LEU A 82 5.83 20.35 16.22
C LEU A 82 4.53 19.70 15.76
N ARG A 83 3.82 18.99 16.66
CA ARG A 83 2.54 18.36 16.31
C ARG A 83 1.47 19.39 15.98
N SER A 84 1.44 20.53 16.68
CA SER A 84 0.49 21.60 16.37
C SER A 84 0.78 22.18 14.99
N LYS A 85 2.03 22.60 14.75
CA LYS A 85 2.46 23.18 13.47
C LYS A 85 2.29 22.22 12.29
N GLN A 86 2.49 20.92 12.50
CA GLN A 86 2.19 19.89 11.50
C GLN A 86 0.69 19.81 11.15
N ARG A 87 -0.22 19.97 12.12
CA ARG A 87 -1.66 20.03 11.86
C ARG A 87 -2.05 21.31 11.14
N ASP A 88 -1.44 22.43 11.50
CA ASP A 88 -1.70 23.72 10.85
C ASP A 88 -1.26 23.71 9.38
N LEU A 89 -0.10 23.10 9.10
CA LEU A 89 0.36 22.88 7.74
C LEU A 89 -0.61 21.97 6.96
N ASP A 90 -1.06 20.86 7.55
CA ASP A 90 -2.04 19.95 6.93
C ASP A 90 -3.39 20.64 6.67
N LYS A 91 -3.89 21.46 7.61
CA LYS A 91 -5.11 22.25 7.45
C LYS A 91 -4.98 23.23 6.28
N ASN A 92 -3.87 23.95 6.19
CA ASN A 92 -3.61 24.88 5.09
C ASN A 92 -3.50 24.18 3.73
N LEU A 93 -2.80 23.04 3.67
CA LEU A 93 -2.73 22.24 2.44
C LEU A 93 -4.11 21.78 1.99
N ARG A 94 -4.97 21.34 2.92
CA ARG A 94 -6.34 20.92 2.58
C ARG A 94 -7.20 22.08 2.12
N ALA A 95 -7.05 23.25 2.73
CA ALA A 95 -7.77 24.44 2.32
C ALA A 95 -7.41 24.80 0.87
N ALA A 96 -6.11 24.87 0.55
CA ALA A 96 -5.62 25.14 -0.80
C ALA A 96 -6.12 24.12 -1.84
N ILE A 97 -6.17 22.83 -1.48
CA ILE A 97 -6.71 21.79 -2.37
C ILE A 97 -8.22 21.91 -2.53
N LYS A 98 -8.96 22.20 -1.44
CA LYS A 98 -10.43 22.25 -1.48
C LYS A 98 -10.94 23.37 -2.39
N SER A 99 -10.26 24.51 -2.41
CA SER A 99 -10.64 25.67 -3.22
C SER A 99 -10.28 25.54 -4.71
N ASP A 100 -9.52 24.52 -5.12
CA ASP A 100 -9.00 24.39 -6.49
C ASP A 100 -9.30 23.02 -7.11
N VAL A 101 -10.20 23.00 -8.10
CA VAL A 101 -10.63 21.79 -8.82
C VAL A 101 -9.52 21.23 -9.72
N SER A 102 -8.70 22.10 -10.32
CA SER A 102 -7.56 21.69 -11.15
C SER A 102 -6.52 20.96 -10.30
N LEU A 103 -6.20 21.52 -9.13
CA LEU A 103 -5.28 20.92 -8.17
C LEU A 103 -5.80 19.58 -7.61
N GLN A 104 -7.12 19.46 -7.39
CA GLN A 104 -7.75 18.18 -7.05
C GLN A 104 -7.56 17.14 -8.17
N GLY A 105 -7.72 17.55 -9.43
CA GLY A 105 -7.48 16.72 -10.62
C GLY A 105 -6.04 16.21 -10.68
N THR A 106 -5.06 17.12 -10.53
CA THR A 106 -3.63 16.80 -10.53
C THR A 106 -3.27 15.81 -9.41
N ILE A 107 -3.72 16.07 -8.18
CA ILE A 107 -3.49 15.17 -7.05
C ILE A 107 -4.17 13.81 -7.27
N ALA A 108 -5.35 13.77 -7.89
CA ALA A 108 -6.02 12.53 -8.23
C ALA A 108 -5.25 11.72 -9.29
N ALA A 109 -4.72 12.39 -10.32
CA ALA A 109 -3.88 11.76 -11.33
C ALA A 109 -2.59 11.18 -10.72
N GLU A 110 -1.88 11.96 -9.90
CA GLU A 110 -0.70 11.46 -9.20
C GLU A 110 -1.01 10.28 -8.28
N LYS A 111 -2.16 10.29 -7.59
CA LYS A 111 -2.61 9.14 -6.80
C LYS A 111 -2.82 7.90 -7.67
N ARG A 112 -3.35 8.04 -8.89
CA ARG A 112 -3.50 6.91 -9.82
C ARG A 112 -2.13 6.39 -10.25
N THR A 113 -1.20 7.27 -10.61
CA THR A 113 0.18 6.92 -10.99
C THR A 113 0.92 6.23 -9.85
N ALA A 114 0.86 6.79 -8.63
CA ALA A 114 1.41 6.19 -7.41
C ALA A 114 0.83 4.80 -7.14
N LYS A 115 -0.49 4.62 -7.30
CA LYS A 115 -1.13 3.30 -7.17
C LYS A 115 -0.65 2.34 -8.26
N ALA A 116 -0.47 2.80 -9.49
CA ALA A 116 0.04 1.98 -10.58
C ALA A 116 1.49 1.54 -10.32
N ALA A 117 2.37 2.45 -9.93
CA ALA A 117 3.75 2.15 -9.53
C ALA A 117 3.80 1.18 -8.35
N GLY A 118 2.95 1.39 -7.33
CA GLY A 118 2.81 0.48 -6.20
C GLY A 118 2.32 -0.92 -6.62
N LYS A 119 1.41 -1.02 -7.59
CA LYS A 119 0.99 -2.30 -8.18
C LYS A 119 2.13 -2.98 -8.94
N GLN A 120 2.90 -2.24 -9.75
CA GLN A 120 4.07 -2.77 -10.46
C GLN A 120 5.11 -3.33 -9.48
N ALA A 121 5.47 -2.57 -8.44
CA ALA A 121 6.43 -3.01 -7.43
C ALA A 121 5.98 -4.28 -6.68
N LYS A 122 4.67 -4.43 -6.42
CA LYS A 122 4.09 -5.67 -5.89
C LYS A 122 4.17 -6.81 -6.90
N GLY A 123 3.88 -6.54 -8.17
CA GLY A 123 4.03 -7.48 -9.28
C GLY A 123 5.45 -8.01 -9.44
N THR A 124 6.46 -7.14 -9.36
CA THR A 124 7.88 -7.54 -9.43
C THR A 124 8.25 -8.52 -8.31
N LYS A 125 7.81 -8.26 -7.07
CA LYS A 125 8.03 -9.18 -5.95
C LYS A 125 7.30 -10.50 -6.13
N ALA A 126 6.07 -10.47 -6.63
CA ALA A 126 5.32 -11.68 -6.94
C ALA A 126 6.04 -12.52 -8.01
N LYS A 127 6.57 -11.88 -9.06
CA LYS A 127 7.38 -12.54 -10.09
C LYS A 127 8.64 -13.17 -9.50
N GLN A 128 9.36 -12.47 -8.62
CA GLN A 128 10.53 -13.03 -7.94
C GLN A 128 10.18 -14.27 -7.10
N THR A 129 9.07 -14.23 -6.36
CA THR A 129 8.57 -15.40 -5.62
C THR A 129 8.21 -16.54 -6.57
N MET A 130 7.53 -16.24 -7.67
CA MET A 130 7.15 -17.26 -8.66
C MET A 130 8.38 -17.88 -9.33
N ASN A 131 9.41 -17.11 -9.65
CA ASN A 131 10.67 -17.63 -10.19
C ASN A 131 11.33 -18.63 -9.22
N LYS A 132 11.31 -18.37 -7.91
CA LYS A 132 11.81 -19.33 -6.91
C LYS A 132 11.00 -20.63 -6.89
N ILE A 133 9.68 -20.53 -7.07
CA ILE A 133 8.77 -21.68 -7.13
C ILE A 133 9.02 -22.50 -8.40
N LEU A 134 9.12 -21.83 -9.56
CA LEU A 134 9.38 -22.48 -10.84
C LEU A 134 10.75 -23.15 -10.90
N ALA A 135 11.76 -22.58 -10.26
CA ALA A 135 13.11 -23.14 -10.24
C ALA A 135 13.21 -24.53 -9.59
N VAL A 136 12.23 -24.92 -8.77
CA VAL A 136 12.18 -26.23 -8.10
C VAL A 136 10.97 -27.08 -8.53
N ALA A 137 10.17 -26.59 -9.48
CA ALA A 137 9.02 -27.31 -9.99
C ALA A 137 9.49 -28.42 -10.94
N SER A 138 8.81 -29.58 -10.89
CA SER A 138 9.00 -30.61 -11.92
C SER A 138 8.59 -30.09 -13.31
N SER A 139 9.01 -30.78 -14.37
CA SER A 139 8.62 -30.47 -15.74
C SER A 139 7.09 -30.44 -15.92
N THR A 140 6.39 -31.44 -15.37
CA THR A 140 4.92 -31.51 -15.39
C THR A 140 4.29 -30.32 -14.66
N GLN A 141 4.74 -30.01 -13.44
CA GLN A 141 4.23 -28.87 -12.67
C GLN A 141 4.48 -27.53 -13.39
N SER A 142 5.65 -27.37 -14.00
CA SER A 142 5.98 -26.18 -14.79
C SER A 142 5.08 -26.04 -16.02
N SER A 143 4.83 -27.14 -16.73
CA SER A 143 3.93 -27.18 -17.88
C SER A 143 2.49 -26.85 -17.50
N THR A 144 1.98 -27.42 -16.39
CA THR A 144 0.65 -27.09 -15.87
C THR A 144 0.53 -25.60 -15.52
N ILE A 145 1.55 -25.01 -14.90
CA ILE A 145 1.57 -23.59 -14.55
C ILE A 145 1.53 -22.71 -15.80
N GLU A 146 2.33 -23.02 -16.82
CA GLU A 146 2.38 -22.21 -18.05
C GLU A 146 1.10 -22.38 -18.89
N SER A 147 0.53 -23.59 -18.94
CA SER A 147 -0.76 -23.86 -19.57
C SER A 147 -1.88 -23.05 -18.91
N ASN A 148 -2.02 -23.13 -17.58
CA ASN A 148 -3.00 -22.36 -16.83
C ASN A 148 -2.82 -20.85 -17.04
N LYS A 149 -1.58 -20.35 -17.05
CA LYS A 149 -1.27 -18.93 -17.31
C LYS A 149 -1.75 -18.50 -18.70
N THR A 150 -1.53 -19.33 -19.71
CA THR A 150 -1.98 -19.08 -21.08
C THR A 150 -3.51 -19.06 -21.17
N SER A 151 -4.19 -20.05 -20.56
CA SER A 151 -5.65 -20.11 -20.52
C SER A 151 -6.26 -18.93 -19.76
N MET A 152 -5.70 -18.53 -18.61
CA MET A 152 -6.14 -17.35 -17.87
C MET A 152 -5.97 -16.07 -18.69
N ALA A 153 -4.87 -15.93 -19.44
CA ALA A 153 -4.64 -14.78 -20.30
C ALA A 153 -5.65 -14.71 -21.46
N SER A 154 -5.98 -15.84 -22.07
CA SER A 154 -7.01 -15.94 -23.10
C SER A 154 -8.38 -15.53 -22.57
N ILE A 155 -8.82 -16.10 -21.44
CA ILE A 155 -10.12 -15.77 -20.84
C ILE A 155 -10.22 -14.30 -20.47
N LEU A 156 -9.14 -13.69 -19.96
CA LEU A 156 -9.10 -12.26 -19.68
C LEU A 156 -9.24 -11.41 -20.94
N LEU A 157 -8.62 -11.84 -22.05
CA LEU A 157 -8.78 -11.21 -23.36
C LEU A 157 -10.23 -11.35 -23.86
N ASP A 158 -10.82 -12.53 -23.75
CA ASP A 158 -12.20 -12.78 -24.17
C ASP A 158 -13.21 -11.95 -23.36
N ILE A 159 -13.03 -11.86 -22.04
CA ILE A 159 -13.83 -10.97 -21.19
C ILE A 159 -13.68 -9.53 -21.66
N LYS A 160 -12.45 -9.08 -21.96
CA LYS A 160 -12.21 -7.71 -22.40
C LYS A 160 -12.89 -7.45 -23.75
N THR A 161 -12.73 -8.33 -24.72
CA THR A 161 -13.33 -8.21 -26.06
C THR A 161 -14.86 -8.21 -25.97
N ALA A 162 -15.45 -9.14 -25.23
CA ALA A 162 -16.90 -9.18 -25.00
C ALA A 162 -17.42 -7.88 -24.38
N ARG A 163 -16.69 -7.32 -23.41
CA ARG A 163 -17.05 -6.04 -22.77
C ARG A 163 -16.97 -4.85 -23.70
N GLN A 164 -15.95 -4.81 -24.54
CA GLN A 164 -15.80 -3.78 -25.57
C GLN A 164 -16.93 -3.87 -26.60
N ALA A 165 -17.45 -5.08 -26.86
CA ALA A 165 -18.62 -5.32 -27.70
C ALA A 165 -19.97 -5.10 -26.98
N GLY A 166 -19.98 -4.59 -25.75
CA GLY A 166 -21.21 -4.24 -25.02
C GLY A 166 -21.74 -5.30 -24.05
N ALA A 167 -21.05 -6.44 -23.88
CA ALA A 167 -21.49 -7.49 -22.96
C ALA A 167 -21.59 -7.02 -21.49
N THR A 168 -22.63 -7.45 -20.81
CA THR A 168 -22.89 -7.14 -19.41
C THR A 168 -22.14 -8.09 -18.45
N LYS A 169 -22.32 -7.86 -17.13
CA LYS A 169 -21.71 -8.73 -16.09
C LYS A 169 -22.33 -10.11 -16.02
N ALA A 170 -23.59 -10.23 -16.39
CA ALA A 170 -24.23 -11.53 -16.52
C ALA A 170 -23.60 -12.32 -17.68
N ASP A 171 -23.39 -11.67 -18.82
CA ASP A 171 -22.95 -12.33 -20.05
C ASP A 171 -21.54 -12.93 -19.93
N THR A 172 -20.62 -12.23 -19.24
CA THR A 172 -19.27 -12.76 -19.00
C THR A 172 -19.17 -13.63 -17.75
N LYS A 173 -20.28 -14.03 -17.11
CA LYS A 173 -20.24 -14.75 -15.82
C LYS A 173 -19.53 -16.10 -15.94
N SER A 174 -19.86 -16.87 -16.99
CA SER A 174 -19.24 -18.16 -17.26
C SER A 174 -17.71 -18.06 -17.40
N LEU A 175 -17.22 -17.08 -18.18
CA LEU A 175 -15.79 -16.79 -18.32
C LEU A 175 -15.13 -16.43 -16.98
N ASN A 176 -15.82 -15.66 -16.12
CA ASN A 176 -15.32 -15.34 -14.78
C ASN A 176 -15.27 -16.58 -13.87
N ASP A 177 -16.20 -17.51 -14.00
CA ASP A 177 -16.23 -18.74 -13.22
C ASP A 177 -15.14 -19.72 -13.68
N GLN A 178 -14.88 -19.81 -15.00
CA GLN A 178 -13.71 -20.52 -15.55
C GLN A 178 -12.39 -19.91 -15.04
N LEU A 179 -12.27 -18.57 -15.03
CA LEU A 179 -11.09 -17.88 -14.50
C LEU A 179 -10.86 -18.21 -13.01
N LYS A 180 -11.93 -18.28 -12.20
CA LYS A 180 -11.84 -18.68 -10.79
C LYS A 180 -11.39 -20.13 -10.65
N ALA A 181 -11.93 -21.04 -11.45
CA ALA A 181 -11.56 -22.45 -11.43
C ALA A 181 -10.06 -22.63 -11.74
N LEU A 182 -9.56 -21.98 -12.79
CA LEU A 182 -8.13 -21.97 -13.13
C LEU A 182 -7.27 -21.37 -12.02
N HIS A 183 -7.72 -20.30 -11.37
CA HIS A 183 -7.01 -19.74 -10.20
C HIS A 183 -6.92 -20.73 -9.03
N ILE A 184 -7.98 -21.51 -8.77
CA ILE A 184 -7.99 -22.53 -7.72
C ILE A 184 -7.01 -23.65 -8.07
N GLN A 185 -7.04 -24.14 -9.31
CA GLN A 185 -6.11 -25.17 -9.79
C GLN A 185 -4.65 -24.70 -9.71
N GLN A 186 -4.35 -23.50 -10.22
CA GLN A 186 -3.03 -22.88 -10.16
C GLN A 186 -2.51 -22.80 -8.72
N LYS A 187 -3.38 -22.43 -7.77
CA LYS A 187 -3.04 -22.36 -6.35
C LYS A 187 -2.74 -23.73 -5.76
N ALA A 188 -3.48 -24.76 -6.15
CA ALA A 188 -3.24 -26.13 -5.71
C ALA A 188 -1.87 -26.63 -6.19
N THR A 189 -1.54 -26.46 -7.48
CA THR A 189 -0.24 -26.82 -8.05
C THR A 189 0.91 -26.08 -7.36
N ILE A 190 0.78 -24.76 -7.13
CA ILE A 190 1.81 -23.99 -6.40
C ILE A 190 1.97 -24.50 -4.97
N LYS A 191 0.87 -24.82 -4.28
CA LYS A 191 0.92 -25.35 -2.92
C LYS A 191 1.65 -26.70 -2.89
N GLU A 192 1.36 -27.58 -3.83
CA GLU A 192 2.03 -28.87 -3.96
C GLU A 192 3.54 -28.71 -4.14
N ILE A 193 4.00 -27.84 -5.05
CA ILE A 193 5.43 -27.54 -5.23
C ILE A 193 6.08 -27.07 -3.90
N ILE A 194 5.40 -26.17 -3.18
CA ILE A 194 5.91 -25.64 -1.91
C ILE A 194 5.94 -26.72 -0.83
N ASP A 195 4.94 -27.58 -0.75
CA ASP A 195 4.86 -28.62 0.28
C ASP A 195 5.84 -29.76 0.02
N SER A 196 6.14 -30.06 -1.25
CA SER A 196 7.11 -31.06 -1.67
C SER A 196 8.57 -30.59 -1.58
N ASN A 197 8.83 -29.31 -1.31
CA ASN A 197 10.19 -28.76 -1.21
C ASN A 197 10.42 -28.00 0.12
N ALA A 198 11.10 -28.65 1.07
CA ALA A 198 11.33 -28.12 2.41
C ALA A 198 12.15 -26.81 2.42
N ASP A 199 13.17 -26.70 1.58
CA ASP A 199 14.06 -25.53 1.50
C ASP A 199 13.36 -24.31 0.90
N LEU A 200 12.57 -24.51 -0.16
CA LEU A 200 11.69 -23.48 -0.72
C LEU A 200 10.72 -23.00 0.35
N LYS A 201 10.06 -23.93 1.07
CA LYS A 201 9.12 -23.59 2.13
C LYS A 201 9.76 -22.78 3.26
N ALA A 202 10.97 -23.13 3.68
CA ALA A 202 11.73 -22.37 4.68
C ALA A 202 12.08 -20.97 4.16
N THR A 203 12.58 -20.87 2.93
CA THR A 203 12.93 -19.61 2.27
C THR A 203 11.72 -18.67 2.17
N LEU A 204 10.58 -19.17 1.70
CA LEU A 204 9.34 -18.38 1.58
C LEU A 204 8.82 -17.92 2.94
N LYS A 205 8.91 -18.76 3.99
CA LYS A 205 8.58 -18.37 5.37
C LYS A 205 9.48 -17.25 5.89
N ALA A 206 10.78 -17.32 5.63
CA ALA A 206 11.74 -16.29 6.04
C ALA A 206 11.45 -14.95 5.33
N ASP A 207 11.20 -14.99 4.02
CA ASP A 207 10.82 -13.81 3.23
C ASP A 207 9.51 -13.20 3.75
N ALA A 208 8.50 -14.02 4.02
CA ALA A 208 7.23 -13.58 4.60
C ALA A 208 7.43 -12.91 5.97
N LYS A 209 8.28 -13.48 6.84
CA LYS A 209 8.63 -12.90 8.14
C LYS A 209 9.34 -11.54 8.00
N LYS A 210 10.26 -11.41 7.04
CA LYS A 210 10.96 -10.15 6.74
C LYS A 210 9.98 -9.08 6.23
N GLN A 211 9.05 -9.45 5.37
CA GLN A 211 8.00 -8.54 4.88
C GLN A 211 7.04 -8.11 6.00
N ALA A 212 6.58 -9.05 6.83
CA ALA A 212 5.72 -8.78 7.97
C ALA A 212 6.38 -7.80 8.96
N ARG A 213 7.69 -7.96 9.23
CA ARG A 213 8.46 -7.03 10.08
C ARG A 213 8.53 -5.62 9.48
N LYS A 214 8.77 -5.48 8.16
CA LYS A 214 8.76 -4.18 7.48
C LYS A 214 7.38 -3.50 7.57
N ALA A 215 6.30 -4.24 7.32
CA ALA A 215 4.94 -3.74 7.45
C ALA A 215 4.57 -3.36 8.91
N ALA A 216 5.02 -4.16 9.88
CA ALA A 216 4.79 -3.91 11.30
C ALA A 216 5.51 -2.65 11.80
N LYS A 217 6.72 -2.34 11.30
CA LYS A 217 7.39 -1.05 11.59
C LYS A 217 6.54 0.13 11.11
N GLY A 218 5.93 0.03 9.94
CA GLY A 218 4.97 1.02 9.42
C GLY A 218 3.73 1.19 10.32
N LYS A 219 3.13 0.07 10.77
CA LYS A 219 1.95 0.09 11.67
C LYS A 219 2.27 0.57 13.09
N ARG A 220 3.41 0.20 13.70
CA ARG A 220 3.83 0.72 15.03
C ARG A 220 4.02 2.23 15.00
N ASN A 221 4.58 2.76 13.91
CA ASN A 221 4.69 4.21 13.67
C ASN A 221 3.34 4.91 13.42
N ASN A 222 2.27 4.17 13.12
CA ASN A 222 0.91 4.72 12.96
C ASN A 222 0.08 4.57 14.25
N LYS A 223 0.22 3.45 14.97
CA LYS A 223 -0.47 3.20 16.25
C LYS A 223 0.02 4.15 17.35
N SER A 224 1.33 4.44 17.41
CA SER A 224 1.89 5.43 18.34
C SER A 224 1.47 6.88 18.03
N ARG A 225 1.01 7.15 16.80
CA ARG A 225 0.43 8.44 16.42
C ARG A 225 -1.05 8.55 16.80
N ASN A 226 -1.80 7.45 16.72
CA ASN A 226 -3.25 7.45 16.99
C ASN A 226 -3.60 7.37 18.49
N THR A 227 -2.78 6.70 19.32
CA THR A 227 -3.01 6.64 20.77
C THR A 227 -2.61 7.92 21.53
N LYS A 228 -1.94 8.86 20.87
CA LYS A 228 -1.55 10.17 21.44
C LYS A 228 -2.44 11.33 20.95
N GLN A 229 -3.54 11.05 20.26
CA GLN A 229 -4.57 12.04 20.01
C GLN A 229 -5.47 12.11 21.24
N PRO A 230 -5.56 13.25 21.95
CA PRO A 230 -6.62 13.42 22.94
C PRO A 230 -7.95 13.28 22.19
N ARG A 231 -8.78 12.33 22.61
CA ARG A 231 -10.20 12.36 22.26
C ARG A 231 -10.72 13.62 22.94
N SER A 232 -11.18 14.59 22.16
CA SER A 232 -12.02 15.65 22.69
C SER A 232 -13.22 14.96 23.33
N GLN A 233 -13.23 14.87 24.66
CA GLN A 233 -14.46 14.62 25.40
C GLN A 233 -15.24 15.92 25.29
N SER A 234 -16.30 15.90 24.51
CA SER A 234 -17.35 16.91 24.58
C SER A 234 -18.01 16.75 25.95
N SER A 235 -17.76 17.71 26.84
CA SER A 235 -18.65 18.07 27.94
C SER A 235 -19.86 18.81 27.40
#